data_AF-A0A7Y5GZX9-F1
#
_entry.id   AF-A0A7Y5GZX9-F1
#
_cell.length_a   1.000
_cell.length_b   1.000
_cell.length_c   1.000
_cell.angle_alpha   90.00
_cell.angle_beta   90.00
_cell.angle_gamma   90.00
#
_symmetry.space_group_name_H-M   'P 1'
#
loop_
_entity.id
_entity.type
_entity.pdbx_description
1 polymer ?
#
loop_
_entity_poly.entity_id
_entity_poly.type
_entity_poly.pdbx_seq_one_letter_code
_entity_poly.pdbx_strand_id
1 'polypeptide(L)'
;MVAQGPSFRDWKLAQGLQGAADGTKGRPSPDWYEVDRSLIDEDDPDCVWRIRTEARGKVTYQMWSPVRWVAVLIKNLTPLRTFQVRMLDSGESDYWKLVAGKWVPNDHPLAAGSAHKPWEQGVLRRLWDSNKPELPASTVMYISTNKTADMDKEGPYKGYVMPWHAATDPLDNVYYWLEKLRNWQSKYNPIKRRTSWLELGSKHISAKTDEQLRSYPDTCFLFRQPDELPEYRGLPLTDSMVDVAWFNLLEALQEDLAAKGETHGDGSPIFFVVRDEKGRTVRNDYPLHSLRVSLITALAYDGGVPFAILQKLVGHTRLVMTMYYAKVGAAHMASTLEEAAAKLDENKEASTLRFLRHTKHDDLIRSAICNSAPSLSAAIPIHPGERNPAGWMLMHHGLCLVGGNVSEMEDSSKIGGCYNGGPFVGTATKVQHAPVPGGARNCVRCRWFVTEPHYLQALSAHFNNAAYRPWHRLIPNRFSFVPIRFEFDSPPENPRWPSPASMR
;
A
#
# COMPACT_ATOMS: atom_id res chain seq x y z
N MET A 1 -16.94 -18.72 -5.14
CA MET A 1 -16.19 -17.99 -4.10
C MET A 1 -15.79 -18.98 -3.01
N VAL A 2 -14.57 -18.91 -2.46
CA VAL A 2 -14.08 -19.89 -1.45
C VAL A 2 -14.91 -19.82 -0.17
N ALA A 3 -15.15 -18.61 0.33
CA ALA A 3 -16.09 -18.36 1.41
C ALA A 3 -17.51 -18.24 0.84
N GLN A 4 -18.39 -19.15 1.23
CA GLN A 4 -19.81 -19.13 0.85
C GLN A 4 -20.70 -18.58 1.97
N GLY A 5 -20.13 -18.38 3.16
CA GLY A 5 -20.80 -17.85 4.34
C GLY A 5 -19.77 -17.51 5.44
N PRO A 6 -20.21 -16.88 6.53
CA PRO A 6 -19.34 -16.37 7.59
C PRO A 6 -18.71 -17.49 8.45
N SER A 7 -19.26 -18.70 8.47
CA SER A 7 -18.75 -19.82 9.26
C SER A 7 -18.09 -20.90 8.40
N PHE A 8 -17.14 -21.64 8.96
CA PHE A 8 -16.45 -22.69 8.20
C PHE A 8 -17.39 -23.83 7.78
N ARG A 9 -18.48 -24.09 8.51
CA ARG A 9 -19.53 -25.03 8.07
C ARG A 9 -20.18 -24.66 6.74
N ASP A 10 -20.19 -23.38 6.39
CA ASP A 10 -20.82 -22.86 5.16
C ASP A 10 -19.94 -23.10 3.93
N TRP A 11 -18.65 -23.39 4.11
CA TRP A 11 -17.66 -23.57 3.03
C TRP A 11 -17.76 -24.97 2.39
N LYS A 12 -18.98 -25.34 1.97
CA LYS A 12 -19.31 -26.66 1.42
C LYS A 12 -18.48 -27.01 0.19
N LEU A 13 -18.23 -26.03 -0.67
CA LEU A 13 -17.36 -26.20 -1.82
C LEU A 13 -15.96 -26.63 -1.35
N ALA A 14 -15.28 -25.81 -0.55
CA ALA A 14 -13.94 -26.10 -0.06
C ALA A 14 -13.82 -27.45 0.68
N GLN A 15 -14.84 -27.83 1.45
CA GLN A 15 -14.91 -29.11 2.16
C GLN A 15 -14.86 -30.33 1.21
N GLY A 16 -15.40 -30.20 -0.01
CA GLY A 16 -15.49 -31.26 -1.02
C GLY A 16 -14.46 -31.18 -2.15
N LEU A 17 -13.68 -30.10 -2.26
CA LEU A 17 -12.77 -29.85 -3.38
C LEU A 17 -11.46 -30.64 -3.38
N GLN A 18 -11.12 -31.34 -2.30
CA GLN A 18 -9.93 -32.21 -2.29
C GLN A 18 -10.29 -33.64 -1.93
N GLY A 19 -9.67 -34.59 -2.62
CA GLY A 19 -9.82 -36.02 -2.35
C GLY A 19 -11.19 -36.57 -2.71
N ALA A 20 -11.38 -37.85 -2.41
CA ALA A 20 -12.60 -38.57 -2.73
C ALA A 20 -13.76 -38.12 -1.81
N ALA A 21 -14.95 -37.92 -2.38
CA ALA A 21 -16.17 -37.63 -1.63
C ALA A 21 -16.53 -38.78 -0.66
N ASP A 22 -17.31 -38.47 0.37
CA ASP A 22 -17.75 -39.47 1.33
C ASP A 22 -18.49 -40.62 0.63
N GLY A 23 -18.09 -41.85 0.95
CA GLY A 23 -18.62 -43.07 0.32
C GLY A 23 -17.99 -43.47 -1.03
N THR A 24 -17.09 -42.65 -1.59
CA THR A 24 -16.40 -42.98 -2.86
C THR A 24 -15.03 -43.64 -2.63
N LYS A 25 -14.63 -44.56 -3.52
CA LYS A 25 -13.30 -45.19 -3.47
C LYS A 25 -12.24 -44.16 -3.89
N GLY A 26 -11.31 -43.83 -3.00
CA GLY A 26 -10.16 -42.97 -3.30
C GLY A 26 -9.45 -42.46 -2.05
N ARG A 27 -8.34 -41.74 -2.25
CA ARG A 27 -7.59 -41.14 -1.13
C ARG A 27 -8.46 -40.06 -0.48
N PRO A 28 -8.63 -40.06 0.86
CA PRO A 28 -9.31 -38.96 1.53
C PRO A 28 -8.62 -37.64 1.24
N SER A 29 -9.43 -36.59 1.24
CA SER A 29 -8.95 -35.22 1.30
C SER A 29 -7.88 -35.06 2.40
N PRO A 30 -6.75 -34.40 2.14
CA PRO A 30 -5.78 -34.09 3.18
C PRO A 30 -6.29 -33.02 4.15
N ASP A 31 -7.42 -32.38 3.87
CA ASP A 31 -8.05 -31.40 4.79
C ASP A 31 -8.86 -32.07 5.90
N TRP A 32 -9.16 -33.36 5.77
CA TRP A 32 -9.91 -34.13 6.76
C TRP A 32 -8.98 -35.07 7.54
N TYR A 33 -8.83 -34.84 8.84
CA TYR A 33 -7.90 -35.57 9.71
C TYR A 33 -8.64 -36.27 10.85
N GLU A 34 -8.13 -37.43 11.29
CA GLU A 34 -8.73 -38.22 12.37
C GLU A 34 -8.54 -37.51 13.72
N VAL A 35 -9.62 -37.43 14.51
CA VAL A 35 -9.62 -36.86 15.86
C VAL A 35 -10.34 -37.78 16.83
N ASP A 36 -10.06 -37.61 18.12
CA ASP A 36 -10.90 -38.17 19.16
C ASP A 36 -12.25 -37.43 19.21
N ARG A 37 -13.34 -38.15 19.49
CA ARG A 37 -14.68 -37.56 19.57
C ARG A 37 -14.77 -36.44 20.61
N SER A 38 -14.00 -36.50 21.69
CA SER A 38 -13.98 -35.46 22.73
C SER A 38 -13.49 -34.09 22.25
N LEU A 39 -12.80 -34.03 21.11
CA LEU A 39 -12.35 -32.76 20.51
C LEU A 39 -13.42 -32.12 19.61
N ILE A 40 -14.49 -32.85 19.29
CA ILE A 40 -15.59 -32.33 18.47
C ILE A 40 -16.52 -31.51 19.36
N ASP A 41 -16.64 -30.24 19.01
CA ASP A 41 -17.63 -29.33 19.55
C ASP A 41 -18.80 -29.22 18.56
N GLU A 42 -19.96 -29.78 18.91
CA GLU A 42 -21.14 -29.79 18.03
C GLU A 42 -21.86 -28.43 17.99
N ASP A 43 -21.63 -27.57 18.99
CA ASP A 43 -22.25 -26.25 19.10
C ASP A 43 -21.44 -25.16 18.36
N ASP A 44 -20.17 -25.43 18.08
CA ASP A 44 -19.29 -24.51 17.36
C ASP A 44 -19.50 -24.62 15.83
N PRO A 45 -20.02 -23.58 15.16
CA PRO A 45 -20.24 -23.59 13.71
C PRO A 45 -18.95 -23.63 12.88
N ASP A 46 -17.80 -23.44 13.51
CA ASP A 46 -16.48 -23.52 12.91
C ASP A 46 -15.79 -24.89 13.16
N CYS A 47 -16.39 -25.75 13.99
CA CYS A 47 -16.01 -27.16 14.16
C CYS A 47 -16.72 -28.02 13.11
N VAL A 48 -16.13 -28.10 11.92
CA VAL A 48 -16.66 -28.95 10.85
C VAL A 48 -16.13 -30.37 11.01
N TRP A 49 -17.04 -31.33 11.17
CA TRP A 49 -16.69 -32.74 11.40
C TRP A 49 -17.56 -33.70 10.59
N ARG A 50 -17.10 -34.94 10.46
CA ARG A 50 -17.84 -36.05 9.82
C ARG A 50 -17.47 -37.39 10.44
N ILE A 51 -18.32 -38.39 10.22
CA ILE A 51 -18.05 -39.79 10.55
C ILE A 51 -17.71 -40.52 9.27
N ARG A 52 -16.58 -41.23 9.24
CA ARG A 52 -16.19 -42.07 8.11
C ARG A 52 -16.09 -43.52 8.54
N THR A 53 -16.74 -44.40 7.79
CA THR A 53 -16.56 -45.85 7.95
C THR A 53 -15.56 -46.34 6.92
N GLU A 54 -14.40 -46.81 7.37
CA GLU A 54 -13.38 -47.35 6.50
C GLU A 54 -13.74 -48.76 6.00
N ALA A 55 -13.01 -49.24 4.98
CA ALA A 55 -13.25 -50.53 4.33
C ALA A 55 -13.22 -51.76 5.27
N ARG A 56 -12.68 -51.61 6.49
CA ARG A 56 -12.63 -52.65 7.54
C ARG A 56 -13.72 -52.50 8.61
N GLY A 57 -14.69 -51.61 8.41
CA GLY A 57 -15.72 -51.28 9.40
C GLY A 57 -15.25 -50.38 10.55
N LYS A 58 -13.99 -49.89 10.52
CA LYS A 58 -13.47 -48.91 11.49
C LYS A 58 -14.24 -47.61 11.31
N VAL A 59 -14.92 -47.16 12.36
CA VAL A 59 -15.55 -45.84 12.42
C VAL A 59 -14.52 -44.84 12.93
N THR A 60 -14.23 -43.81 12.14
CA THR A 60 -13.33 -42.72 12.50
C THR A 60 -14.08 -41.40 12.50
N TYR A 61 -13.79 -40.58 13.51
CA TYR A 61 -14.25 -39.19 13.57
C TYR A 61 -13.21 -38.32 12.88
N GLN A 62 -13.65 -37.49 11.94
CA GLN A 62 -12.75 -36.60 11.22
C GLN A 62 -13.18 -35.16 11.40
N MET A 63 -12.21 -34.26 11.56
CA MET A 63 -12.41 -32.82 11.51
C MET A 63 -11.82 -32.24 10.23
N TRP A 64 -12.42 -31.17 9.73
CA TRP A 64 -11.95 -30.45 8.56
C TRP A 64 -11.08 -29.25 8.95
N SER A 65 -9.93 -29.12 8.30
CA SER A 65 -8.97 -28.04 8.48
C SER A 65 -9.23 -26.89 7.49
N PRO A 66 -9.64 -25.69 7.94
CA PRO A 66 -9.87 -24.53 7.07
C PRO A 66 -8.58 -23.87 6.58
N VAL A 67 -7.42 -24.27 7.12
CA VAL A 67 -6.15 -23.52 7.07
C VAL A 67 -5.68 -23.24 5.63
N ARG A 68 -5.71 -24.25 4.75
CA ARG A 68 -5.30 -24.10 3.33
C ARG A 68 -6.23 -23.15 2.59
N TRP A 69 -7.53 -23.26 2.82
CA TRP A 69 -8.56 -22.48 2.14
C TRP A 69 -8.58 -21.03 2.60
N VAL A 70 -8.39 -20.77 3.90
CA VAL A 70 -8.20 -19.41 4.41
C VAL A 70 -6.92 -18.80 3.83
N ALA A 71 -5.83 -19.57 3.66
CA ALA A 71 -4.61 -19.05 3.02
C ALA A 71 -4.86 -18.60 1.58
N VAL A 72 -5.60 -19.41 0.81
CA VAL A 72 -6.04 -19.05 -0.55
C VAL A 72 -6.96 -17.82 -0.51
N LEU A 73 -7.90 -17.74 0.42
CA LEU A 73 -8.81 -16.59 0.55
C LEU A 73 -8.05 -15.29 0.85
N ILE A 74 -7.18 -15.28 1.86
CA ILE A 74 -6.35 -14.10 2.19
C ILE A 74 -5.48 -13.69 1.01
N LYS A 75 -5.00 -14.65 0.23
CA LYS A 75 -4.20 -14.40 -0.96
C LYS A 75 -5.01 -13.85 -2.15
N ASN A 76 -6.31 -14.13 -2.22
CA ASN A 76 -7.22 -13.51 -3.19
C ASN A 76 -7.63 -12.09 -2.77
N LEU A 77 -7.82 -11.87 -1.46
CA LEU A 77 -8.23 -10.58 -0.92
C LEU A 77 -7.08 -9.58 -0.77
N THR A 78 -5.84 -10.05 -0.67
CA THR A 78 -4.67 -9.19 -0.43
C THR A 78 -3.59 -9.39 -1.49
N PRO A 79 -2.85 -8.35 -1.86
CA PRO A 79 -1.74 -8.49 -2.80
C PRO A 79 -0.49 -9.09 -2.16
N LEU A 80 -0.55 -9.78 -1.01
CA LEU A 80 0.61 -10.39 -0.35
C LEU A 80 1.27 -11.49 -1.21
N ARG A 81 2.57 -11.76 -1.03
CA ARG A 81 3.21 -12.93 -1.67
C ARG A 81 2.75 -14.21 -0.95
N THR A 82 2.71 -15.35 -1.66
CA THR A 82 2.34 -16.64 -1.06
C THR A 82 3.24 -16.97 0.14
N PHE A 83 4.55 -16.75 0.00
CA PHE A 83 5.50 -16.86 1.10
C PHE A 83 5.13 -15.97 2.30
N GLN A 84 4.71 -14.72 2.08
CA GLN A 84 4.34 -13.80 3.16
C GLN A 84 3.11 -14.31 3.91
N VAL A 85 2.07 -14.77 3.18
CA VAL A 85 0.86 -15.33 3.78
C VAL A 85 1.19 -16.54 4.65
N ARG A 86 1.98 -17.49 4.12
CA ARG A 86 2.36 -18.72 4.84
C ARG A 86 3.13 -18.45 6.14
N MET A 87 3.92 -17.37 6.17
CA MET A 87 4.79 -17.00 7.30
C MET A 87 4.15 -16.00 8.27
N LEU A 88 2.85 -15.70 8.13
CA LEU A 88 2.13 -14.83 9.05
C LEU A 88 2.09 -15.44 10.47
N ASP A 89 2.37 -14.61 11.47
CA ASP A 89 2.20 -14.96 12.87
C ASP A 89 0.73 -14.77 13.28
N SER A 90 0.23 -15.68 14.10
CA SER A 90 -1.15 -15.70 14.61
C SER A 90 -1.43 -14.63 15.67
N GLY A 91 -0.40 -14.13 16.35
CA GLY A 91 -0.53 -13.26 17.52
C GLY A 91 -0.86 -14.01 18.81
N GLU A 92 -0.81 -15.35 18.83
CA GLU A 92 -1.04 -16.14 20.06
C GLU A 92 -0.02 -15.83 21.17
N SER A 93 1.16 -15.32 20.82
CA SER A 93 2.18 -14.87 21.79
C SER A 93 2.15 -13.37 22.08
N ASP A 94 1.29 -12.61 21.40
CA ASP A 94 1.21 -11.16 21.56
C ASP A 94 0.55 -10.78 22.87
N TYR A 95 0.90 -9.60 23.40
CA TYR A 95 0.30 -9.10 24.63
C TYR A 95 -1.18 -8.68 24.43
N TRP A 96 -1.51 -8.14 23.26
CA TRP A 96 -2.85 -7.70 22.90
C TRP A 96 -3.41 -8.60 21.81
N LYS A 97 -4.67 -9.01 21.93
CA LYS A 97 -5.40 -9.72 20.87
C LYS A 97 -6.65 -8.94 20.44
N LEU A 98 -6.94 -8.96 19.15
CA LEU A 98 -8.19 -8.43 18.60
C LEU A 98 -9.30 -9.47 18.80
N VAL A 99 -10.42 -9.08 19.41
CA VAL A 99 -11.61 -9.91 19.60
C VAL A 99 -12.83 -9.11 19.16
N ALA A 100 -13.49 -9.55 18.09
CA ALA A 100 -14.70 -8.91 17.55
C ALA A 100 -14.53 -7.38 17.37
N GLY A 101 -13.39 -6.97 16.80
CA GLY A 101 -13.06 -5.56 16.56
C GLY A 101 -12.55 -4.77 17.77
N LYS A 102 -12.41 -5.39 18.95
CA LYS A 102 -11.89 -4.75 20.18
C LYS A 102 -10.55 -5.36 20.60
N TRP A 103 -9.60 -4.51 20.98
CA TRP A 103 -8.32 -4.95 21.51
C TRP A 103 -8.43 -5.25 23.01
N VAL A 104 -8.06 -6.48 23.41
CA VAL A 104 -8.08 -6.94 24.81
C VAL A 104 -6.75 -7.60 25.18
N PRO A 105 -6.36 -7.65 26.46
CA PRO A 105 -5.19 -8.40 26.89
C PRO A 105 -5.32 -9.87 26.46
N ASN A 106 -4.23 -10.44 25.97
CA ASN A 106 -4.20 -11.83 25.57
C ASN A 106 -4.08 -12.73 26.81
N ASP A 107 -4.98 -13.70 26.91
CA ASP A 107 -5.06 -14.71 27.97
C ASP A 107 -4.29 -15.99 27.61
N HIS A 108 -3.72 -16.07 26.40
CA HIS A 108 -3.02 -17.24 25.93
C HIS A 108 -1.73 -17.48 26.76
N PRO A 109 -1.39 -18.74 27.12
CA PRO A 109 -0.20 -19.03 27.94
C PRO A 109 1.14 -18.58 27.35
N LEU A 110 1.20 -18.37 26.02
CA LEU A 110 2.39 -17.87 25.33
C LEU A 110 2.46 -16.34 25.25
N ALA A 111 1.43 -15.62 25.73
CA ALA A 111 1.40 -14.17 25.71
C ALA A 111 2.61 -13.59 26.46
N ALA A 112 3.35 -12.70 25.81
CA ALA A 112 4.59 -12.14 26.33
C ALA A 112 4.55 -10.60 26.34
N GLY A 113 5.50 -10.01 27.06
CA GLY A 113 5.62 -8.55 27.18
C GLY A 113 4.68 -7.94 28.23
N SER A 114 4.48 -6.64 28.15
CA SER A 114 3.64 -5.88 29.10
C SER A 114 2.82 -4.80 28.38
N ALA A 115 1.85 -4.20 29.05
CA ALA A 115 1.05 -3.12 28.46
C ALA A 115 1.91 -1.94 27.97
N HIS A 116 3.03 -1.66 28.64
CA HIS A 116 3.97 -0.58 28.31
C HIS A 116 5.01 -0.97 27.26
N LYS A 117 5.39 -2.25 27.21
CA LYS A 117 6.32 -2.80 26.21
C LYS A 117 5.72 -4.09 25.67
N PRO A 118 4.69 -3.99 24.80
CA PRO A 118 3.97 -5.16 24.32
C PRO A 118 4.89 -6.00 23.43
N TRP A 119 4.79 -7.33 23.56
CA TRP A 119 5.20 -8.21 22.48
C TRP A 119 4.09 -8.16 21.42
N GLU A 120 4.47 -7.84 20.19
CA GLU A 120 3.57 -7.72 19.05
C GLU A 120 4.28 -8.28 17.83
N GLN A 121 4.06 -9.55 17.49
CA GLN A 121 4.58 -10.19 16.28
C GLN A 121 3.45 -10.69 15.37
N GLY A 122 2.24 -10.81 15.90
CA GLY A 122 1.03 -11.21 15.19
C GLY A 122 0.72 -10.38 13.96
N VAL A 123 0.01 -11.01 13.02
CA VAL A 123 -0.47 -10.35 11.79
C VAL A 123 -1.45 -9.22 12.11
N LEU A 124 -2.27 -9.34 13.15
CA LEU A 124 -3.12 -8.23 13.59
C LEU A 124 -2.32 -7.41 14.59
N ARG A 125 -2.17 -6.10 14.34
CA ARG A 125 -1.52 -5.18 15.30
C ARG A 125 -2.34 -3.94 15.55
N ARG A 126 -2.18 -3.38 16.76
CA ARG A 126 -2.74 -2.08 17.12
C ARG A 126 -1.78 -0.97 16.67
N LEU A 127 -2.27 -0.01 15.90
CA LEU A 127 -1.53 1.20 15.56
C LEU A 127 -2.05 2.35 16.42
N TRP A 128 -1.14 2.98 17.17
CA TRP A 128 -1.41 4.18 17.97
C TRP A 128 -1.12 5.41 17.16
N ASP A 129 -2.10 6.32 17.10
CA ASP A 129 -1.82 7.69 16.70
C ASP A 129 -1.39 8.46 17.96
N SER A 130 -0.10 8.71 18.10
CA SER A 130 0.44 9.49 19.23
C SER A 130 -0.12 10.91 19.28
N ASN A 131 -0.65 11.42 18.17
CA ASN A 131 -1.24 12.76 18.09
C ASN A 131 -2.74 12.78 18.40
N LYS A 132 -3.38 11.60 18.54
CA LYS A 132 -4.82 11.46 18.84
C LYS A 132 -5.07 10.26 19.77
N PRO A 133 -4.54 10.29 21.02
CA PRO A 133 -4.68 9.20 21.99
C PRO A 133 -6.14 8.89 22.37
N GLU A 134 -7.07 9.82 22.13
CA GLU A 134 -8.51 9.67 22.34
C GLU A 134 -9.23 8.82 21.28
N LEU A 135 -8.61 8.58 20.11
CA LEU A 135 -9.20 7.73 19.07
C LEU A 135 -8.92 6.24 19.34
N PRO A 136 -9.87 5.34 19.07
CA PRO A 136 -9.64 3.91 19.18
C PRO A 136 -8.47 3.49 18.29
N ALA A 137 -7.58 2.66 18.84
CA ALA A 137 -6.42 2.15 18.11
C ALA A 137 -6.87 1.51 16.79
N SER A 138 -6.27 1.95 15.68
CA SER A 138 -6.58 1.39 14.37
C SER A 138 -5.94 0.01 14.22
N THR A 139 -6.67 -0.93 13.65
CA THR A 139 -6.15 -2.28 13.35
C THR A 139 -5.40 -2.23 12.03
N VAL A 140 -4.18 -2.76 12.02
CA VAL A 140 -3.35 -2.88 10.82
C VAL A 140 -2.85 -4.32 10.67
N MET A 141 -2.47 -4.70 9.45
CA MET A 141 -1.75 -5.95 9.26
C MET A 141 -0.25 -5.73 9.46
N TYR A 142 0.43 -6.68 10.10
CA TYR A 142 1.87 -6.76 10.10
C TYR A 142 2.33 -8.00 9.37
N ILE A 143 3.27 -7.80 8.45
CA ILE A 143 3.84 -8.87 7.65
C ILE A 143 5.25 -9.11 8.17
N SER A 144 5.46 -10.26 8.79
CA SER A 144 6.71 -10.66 9.46
C SER A 144 7.94 -10.72 8.53
N THR A 145 7.74 -10.66 7.22
CA THR A 145 8.82 -10.74 6.24
C THR A 145 8.69 -9.73 5.10
N ASN A 146 9.83 -9.13 4.74
CA ASN A 146 10.00 -8.27 3.60
C ASN A 146 11.32 -8.58 2.86
N LYS A 147 11.19 -9.17 1.67
CA LYS A 147 12.30 -9.76 0.89
C LYS A 147 13.56 -8.89 0.87
N THR A 148 13.49 -7.70 0.30
CA THR A 148 14.65 -6.81 0.11
C THR A 148 14.83 -5.81 1.24
N ALA A 149 13.76 -5.48 1.99
CA ALA A 149 13.86 -4.49 3.07
C ALA A 149 14.39 -5.08 4.39
N ASP A 150 14.39 -6.41 4.53
CA ASP A 150 14.86 -7.10 5.74
C ASP A 150 16.30 -7.60 5.65
N MET A 151 17.02 -7.28 4.56
CA MET A 151 18.40 -7.75 4.35
C MET A 151 19.32 -7.33 5.50
N ASP A 152 19.15 -6.10 6.00
CA ASP A 152 20.01 -5.51 7.04
C ASP A 152 19.29 -5.37 8.40
N LYS A 153 18.18 -6.09 8.60
CA LYS A 153 17.36 -6.02 9.82
C LYS A 153 17.36 -7.34 10.58
N GLU A 154 17.19 -7.28 11.89
CA GLU A 154 17.14 -8.47 12.76
C GLU A 154 15.94 -8.45 13.71
N GLY A 155 15.49 -9.65 14.09
CA GLY A 155 14.44 -9.92 15.06
C GLY A 155 13.14 -9.16 14.76
N PRO A 156 12.58 -8.44 15.76
CA PRO A 156 11.27 -7.79 15.67
C PRO A 156 11.25 -6.59 14.70
N TYR A 157 12.41 -6.15 14.20
CA TYR A 157 12.52 -5.04 13.25
C TYR A 157 12.33 -5.47 11.79
N LYS A 158 12.39 -6.77 11.51
CA LYS A 158 12.03 -7.32 10.20
C LYS A 158 10.55 -7.08 9.90
N GLY A 159 10.16 -7.24 8.64
CA GLY A 159 8.77 -7.06 8.22
C GLY A 159 8.35 -5.60 8.04
N TYR A 160 7.05 -5.41 7.89
CA TYR A 160 6.44 -4.10 7.68
C TYR A 160 4.96 -4.09 8.08
N VAL A 161 4.48 -2.89 8.44
CA VAL A 161 3.06 -2.63 8.65
C VAL A 161 2.38 -2.36 7.30
N MET A 162 1.29 -3.07 7.05
CA MET A 162 0.42 -2.92 5.89
C MET A 162 -0.97 -2.50 6.39
N PRO A 163 -1.30 -1.19 6.31
CA PRO A 163 -2.68 -0.75 6.50
C PRO A 163 -3.58 -1.43 5.47
N TRP A 164 -4.75 -1.89 5.90
CA TRP A 164 -5.75 -2.49 5.04
C TRP A 164 -7.13 -2.02 5.47
N HIS A 165 -8.09 -2.05 4.55
CA HIS A 165 -9.44 -1.60 4.88
C HIS A 165 -10.18 -2.70 5.66
N ALA A 166 -10.98 -2.31 6.64
CA ALA A 166 -11.92 -3.19 7.29
C ALA A 166 -13.23 -3.18 6.50
N ALA A 167 -13.45 -4.20 5.66
CA ALA A 167 -14.69 -4.34 4.92
C ALA A 167 -15.89 -4.55 5.87
N THR A 168 -17.05 -4.02 5.51
CA THR A 168 -18.29 -4.19 6.29
C THR A 168 -18.83 -5.61 6.18
N ASP A 169 -18.71 -6.22 4.99
CA ASP A 169 -19.04 -7.61 4.77
C ASP A 169 -17.94 -8.52 5.35
N PRO A 170 -18.27 -9.45 6.27
CA PRO A 170 -17.31 -10.43 6.77
C PRO A 170 -16.63 -11.25 5.67
N LEU A 171 -17.29 -11.50 4.53
CA LEU A 171 -16.72 -12.30 3.44
C LEU A 171 -15.49 -11.64 2.81
N ASP A 172 -15.50 -10.31 2.69
CA ASP A 172 -14.38 -9.52 2.16
C ASP A 172 -13.43 -9.00 3.25
N ASN A 173 -13.82 -9.15 4.53
CA ASN A 173 -13.06 -8.62 5.64
C ASN A 173 -11.87 -9.53 5.99
N VAL A 174 -10.68 -9.10 5.58
CA VAL A 174 -9.40 -9.77 5.87
C VAL A 174 -9.15 -9.92 7.38
N TYR A 175 -9.48 -8.90 8.18
CA TYR A 175 -9.27 -8.96 9.63
C TYR A 175 -10.16 -10.02 10.28
N TYR A 176 -11.40 -10.15 9.82
CA TYR A 176 -12.33 -11.18 10.27
C TYR A 176 -11.76 -12.59 10.05
N TRP A 177 -11.29 -12.90 8.85
CA TRP A 177 -10.76 -14.23 8.54
C TRP A 177 -9.46 -14.56 9.27
N LEU A 178 -8.57 -13.59 9.45
CA LEU A 178 -7.34 -13.76 10.23
C LEU A 178 -7.64 -14.01 11.72
N GLU A 179 -8.57 -13.25 12.30
CA GLU A 179 -9.03 -13.44 13.68
C GLU A 179 -9.71 -14.80 13.85
N LYS A 180 -10.61 -15.17 12.94
CA LYS A 180 -11.36 -16.42 12.95
C LYS A 180 -10.43 -17.62 12.86
N LEU A 181 -9.45 -17.59 11.95
CA LEU A 181 -8.46 -18.65 11.84
C LEU A 181 -7.57 -18.75 13.10
N ARG A 182 -7.15 -17.62 13.69
CA ARG A 182 -6.40 -17.63 14.96
C ARG A 182 -7.20 -18.33 16.06
N ASN A 183 -8.48 -17.97 16.23
CA ASN A 183 -9.32 -18.57 17.26
C ASN A 183 -9.51 -20.08 17.04
N TRP A 184 -9.70 -20.49 15.79
CA TRP A 184 -9.78 -21.91 15.41
C TRP A 184 -8.46 -22.65 15.72
N GLN A 185 -7.32 -22.05 15.38
CA GLN A 185 -6.00 -22.62 15.69
C GLN A 185 -5.78 -22.76 17.20
N SER A 186 -6.08 -21.74 17.99
CA SER A 186 -5.91 -21.81 19.45
C SER A 186 -6.79 -22.86 20.11
N LYS A 187 -7.99 -23.11 19.58
CA LYS A 187 -8.94 -24.10 20.12
C LYS A 187 -8.64 -25.53 19.67
N TYR A 188 -8.45 -25.75 18.36
CA TYR A 188 -8.38 -27.08 17.75
C TYR A 188 -6.96 -27.54 17.38
N ASN A 189 -5.98 -26.63 17.37
CA ASN A 189 -4.58 -26.93 17.08
C ASN A 189 -3.62 -26.10 17.97
N PRO A 190 -3.71 -26.25 19.31
CA PRO A 190 -2.96 -25.44 20.26
C PRO A 190 -1.47 -25.73 20.19
N ILE A 191 -0.66 -24.68 20.37
CA ILE A 191 0.80 -24.76 20.39
C ILE A 191 1.34 -24.52 21.81
N LYS A 192 2.40 -25.25 22.16
CA LYS A 192 3.02 -25.19 23.50
C LYS A 192 4.21 -24.22 23.59
N ARG A 193 4.73 -23.78 22.44
CA ARG A 193 5.85 -22.84 22.34
C ARG A 193 5.83 -22.13 20.99
N ARG A 194 6.57 -21.03 20.89
CA ARG A 194 6.91 -20.40 19.61
C ARG A 194 7.86 -21.32 18.83
N THR A 195 7.74 -21.32 17.51
CA THR A 195 8.57 -22.13 16.61
C THR A 195 9.75 -21.30 16.14
N SER A 196 10.95 -21.86 16.28
CA SER A 196 12.16 -21.22 15.76
C SER A 196 12.25 -21.41 14.24
N TRP A 197 12.74 -20.39 13.55
CA TRP A 197 12.96 -20.46 12.10
C TRP A 197 14.00 -21.51 11.69
N LEU A 198 14.87 -21.94 12.61
CA LEU A 198 15.81 -23.05 12.41
C LEU A 198 15.12 -24.41 12.27
N GLU A 199 13.88 -24.54 12.74
CA GLU A 199 13.10 -25.77 12.61
C GLU A 199 12.44 -25.91 11.23
N LEU A 200 12.48 -24.85 10.41
CA LEU A 200 11.91 -24.85 9.09
C LEU A 200 12.79 -25.65 8.11
N GLY A 201 12.31 -26.82 7.71
CA GLY A 201 12.91 -27.59 6.63
C GLY A 201 12.82 -26.91 5.25
N SER A 202 13.58 -27.43 4.28
CA SER A 202 13.64 -26.95 2.89
C SER A 202 12.29 -26.92 2.16
N LYS A 203 11.31 -27.73 2.61
CA LYS A 203 9.93 -27.72 2.10
C LYS A 203 9.13 -26.47 2.51
N HIS A 204 9.54 -25.80 3.59
CA HIS A 204 8.87 -24.62 4.12
C HIS A 204 9.51 -23.32 3.63
N ILE A 205 10.84 -23.28 3.57
CA ILE A 205 11.60 -22.09 3.23
C ILE A 205 12.70 -22.41 2.22
N SER A 206 12.93 -21.50 1.27
CA SER A 206 14.08 -21.57 0.36
C SER A 206 15.39 -21.57 1.15
N ALA A 207 16.45 -22.14 0.57
CA ALA A 207 17.76 -22.20 1.21
C ALA A 207 18.20 -20.83 1.78
N LYS A 208 18.46 -20.82 3.09
CA LYS A 208 18.98 -19.69 3.87
C LYS A 208 20.04 -20.23 4.82
N THR A 209 21.00 -19.39 5.20
CA THR A 209 22.00 -19.79 6.21
C THR A 209 21.38 -19.79 7.60
N ASP A 210 21.99 -20.54 8.53
CA ASP A 210 21.54 -20.58 9.92
C ASP A 210 21.54 -19.18 10.57
N GLU A 211 22.50 -18.34 10.23
CA GLU A 211 22.57 -16.95 10.70
C GLU A 211 21.36 -16.15 10.23
N GLN A 212 20.97 -16.32 8.96
CA GLN A 212 19.77 -15.67 8.42
C GLN A 212 18.50 -16.18 9.10
N LEU A 213 18.42 -17.47 9.43
CA LEU A 213 17.26 -18.04 10.12
C LEU A 213 17.17 -17.54 11.57
N ARG A 214 18.30 -17.49 12.31
CA ARG A 214 18.36 -16.93 13.67
C ARG A 214 17.99 -15.46 13.74
N SER A 215 18.15 -14.72 12.63
CA SER A 215 17.75 -13.32 12.56
C SER A 215 16.23 -13.11 12.57
N TYR A 216 15.40 -14.14 12.40
CA TYR A 216 13.94 -14.03 12.50
C TYR A 216 13.47 -14.27 13.94
N PRO A 217 12.42 -13.57 14.41
CA PRO A 217 11.84 -13.83 15.72
C PRO A 217 11.10 -15.17 15.73
N ASP A 218 11.18 -15.91 16.84
CA ASP A 218 10.38 -17.12 17.02
C ASP A 218 8.89 -16.81 16.85
N THR A 219 8.20 -17.63 16.05
CA THR A 219 6.89 -17.31 15.46
C THR A 219 5.83 -18.33 15.87
N CYS A 220 4.61 -17.86 16.14
CA CYS A 220 3.41 -18.68 16.27
C CYS A 220 2.70 -18.71 14.91
N PHE A 221 3.15 -19.55 13.96
CA PHE A 221 2.63 -19.53 12.57
C PHE A 221 1.10 -19.70 12.51
N LEU A 222 0.40 -18.76 11.86
CA LEU A 222 -1.06 -18.81 11.72
C LEU A 222 -1.52 -19.92 10.77
N PHE A 223 -0.79 -20.09 9.67
CA PHE A 223 -1.11 -21.09 8.64
C PHE A 223 -0.33 -22.37 8.88
N ARG A 224 -0.80 -23.19 9.83
CA ARG A 224 -0.19 -24.46 10.25
C ARG A 224 -1.24 -25.59 10.28
N GLN A 225 -0.87 -26.84 9.96
CA GLN A 225 -1.83 -27.96 9.87
C GLN A 225 -1.93 -28.78 11.17
N PRO A 226 -3.12 -29.28 11.53
CA PRO A 226 -3.32 -30.15 12.69
C PRO A 226 -3.01 -31.64 12.42
N ASP A 227 -3.04 -32.07 11.16
CA ASP A 227 -2.81 -33.47 10.71
C ASP A 227 -1.33 -33.91 10.76
N GLU A 228 -0.45 -33.02 11.20
CA GLU A 228 0.96 -33.32 11.38
C GLU A 228 1.21 -33.92 12.77
N LEU A 229 2.32 -34.65 12.91
CA LEU A 229 2.77 -35.12 14.22
C LEU A 229 2.91 -33.93 15.19
N PRO A 230 2.70 -34.11 16.51
CA PRO A 230 2.66 -33.00 17.47
C PRO A 230 3.85 -32.02 17.39
N GLU A 231 5.05 -32.51 17.08
CA GLU A 231 6.27 -31.74 16.89
C GLU A 231 6.25 -30.84 15.63
N TYR A 232 5.45 -31.18 14.62
CA TYR A 232 5.36 -30.48 13.34
C TYR A 232 4.10 -29.61 13.22
N ARG A 233 3.15 -29.71 14.16
CA ARG A 233 1.91 -28.90 14.16
C ARG A 233 2.15 -27.41 14.25
N GLY A 234 3.31 -26.98 14.77
CA GLY A 234 3.72 -25.58 14.81
C GLY A 234 4.32 -25.04 13.50
N LEU A 235 4.56 -25.90 12.49
CA LEU A 235 5.21 -25.51 11.25
C LEU A 235 4.23 -24.90 10.24
N PRO A 236 4.68 -23.94 9.41
CA PRO A 236 3.82 -23.30 8.41
C PRO A 236 3.51 -24.25 7.25
N LEU A 237 2.42 -23.98 6.53
CA LEU A 237 2.09 -24.64 5.26
C LEU A 237 3.29 -24.64 4.30
N THR A 238 3.42 -25.67 3.48
CA THR A 238 4.35 -25.67 2.32
C THR A 238 3.75 -24.90 1.15
N ASP A 239 4.58 -24.55 0.17
CA ASP A 239 4.12 -23.85 -1.04
C ASP A 239 3.15 -24.72 -1.84
N SER A 240 3.54 -25.99 -2.03
CA SER A 240 2.76 -27.01 -2.71
C SER A 240 1.37 -27.21 -2.10
N MET A 241 1.23 -27.13 -0.78
CA MET A 241 -0.07 -27.27 -0.11
C MET A 241 -1.04 -26.15 -0.49
N VAL A 242 -0.56 -24.93 -0.65
CA VAL A 242 -1.39 -23.77 -1.04
C VAL A 242 -1.68 -23.83 -2.54
N ASP A 243 -0.69 -24.18 -3.36
CA ASP A 243 -0.85 -24.28 -4.81
C ASP A 243 -1.86 -25.36 -5.21
N VAL A 244 -1.82 -26.53 -4.57
CA VAL A 244 -2.80 -27.60 -4.82
C VAL A 244 -4.22 -27.13 -4.49
N ALA A 245 -4.43 -26.43 -3.38
CA ALA A 245 -5.74 -25.88 -3.04
C ALA A 245 -6.21 -24.84 -4.07
N TRP A 246 -5.31 -23.99 -4.54
CA TRP A 246 -5.59 -23.04 -5.61
C TRP A 246 -5.96 -23.71 -6.94
N PHE A 247 -5.25 -24.77 -7.34
CA PHE A 247 -5.53 -25.47 -8.59
C PHE A 247 -6.88 -26.19 -8.55
N ASN A 248 -7.22 -26.81 -7.43
CA ASN A 248 -8.55 -27.43 -7.27
C ASN A 248 -9.67 -26.38 -7.30
N LEU A 249 -9.43 -25.18 -6.79
CA LEU A 249 -10.39 -24.08 -6.89
C LEU A 249 -10.58 -23.61 -8.34
N LEU A 250 -9.49 -23.49 -9.10
CA LEU A 250 -9.55 -23.13 -10.52
C LEU A 250 -10.26 -24.19 -11.35
N GLU A 251 -10.02 -25.46 -11.05
CA GLU A 251 -10.71 -26.59 -11.69
C GLU A 251 -12.21 -26.56 -11.40
N ALA A 252 -12.62 -26.29 -10.16
CA ALA A 252 -14.03 -26.11 -9.82
C ALA A 252 -14.67 -24.92 -10.53
N LEU A 253 -13.94 -23.81 -10.68
CA LEU A 253 -14.41 -22.66 -11.46
C LEU A 253 -14.55 -23.02 -12.94
N GLN A 254 -13.62 -23.79 -13.49
CA GLN A 254 -13.69 -24.28 -14.87
C GLN A 254 -14.95 -25.13 -15.09
N GLU A 255 -15.25 -26.05 -14.17
CA GLU A 255 -16.44 -26.90 -14.23
C GLU A 255 -17.74 -26.09 -14.11
N ASP A 256 -17.77 -25.07 -13.24
CA ASP A 256 -18.91 -24.17 -13.09
C ASP A 256 -19.18 -23.34 -14.36
N LEU A 257 -18.13 -22.83 -15.01
CA LEU A 257 -18.26 -22.11 -16.29
C LEU A 257 -18.76 -23.04 -17.41
N ALA A 258 -18.21 -24.26 -17.48
CA ALA A 258 -18.64 -25.25 -18.46
C ALA A 258 -20.11 -25.64 -18.26
N ALA A 259 -20.55 -25.82 -17.00
CA ALA A 259 -21.94 -26.12 -16.67
C ALA A 259 -22.91 -24.97 -17.04
N LYS A 260 -22.43 -23.73 -17.03
CA LYS A 260 -23.17 -22.54 -17.48
C LYS A 260 -23.15 -22.34 -19.01
N GLY A 261 -22.36 -23.12 -19.74
CA GLY A 261 -22.17 -22.98 -21.19
C GLY A 261 -21.36 -21.75 -21.58
N GLU A 262 -20.56 -21.21 -20.66
CA GLU A 262 -19.69 -20.05 -20.93
C GLU A 262 -18.45 -20.49 -21.72
N THR A 263 -18.19 -19.81 -22.85
CA THR A 263 -17.07 -20.08 -23.74
C THR A 263 -16.28 -18.81 -24.03
N HIS A 264 -15.08 -18.97 -24.59
CA HIS A 264 -14.39 -17.84 -25.23
C HIS A 264 -15.24 -17.28 -26.39
N GLY A 265 -14.92 -16.07 -26.86
CA GLY A 265 -15.65 -15.41 -27.96
C GLY A 265 -15.57 -16.14 -29.30
N ASP A 266 -14.64 -17.10 -29.44
CA ASP A 266 -14.50 -18.00 -30.58
C ASP A 266 -15.25 -19.33 -30.41
N GLY A 267 -15.99 -19.51 -29.30
CA GLY A 267 -16.72 -20.73 -28.97
C GLY A 267 -15.87 -21.84 -28.33
N SER A 268 -14.56 -21.61 -28.10
CA SER A 268 -13.71 -22.59 -27.44
C SER A 268 -13.98 -22.67 -25.93
N PRO A 269 -13.87 -23.86 -25.31
CA PRO A 269 -14.05 -24.02 -23.86
C PRO A 269 -12.95 -23.31 -23.08
N ILE A 270 -13.33 -22.73 -21.94
CA ILE A 270 -12.41 -22.02 -21.05
C ILE A 270 -11.64 -23.03 -20.20
N PHE A 271 -10.31 -22.99 -20.24
CA PHE A 271 -9.46 -23.83 -19.41
C PHE A 271 -8.56 -23.01 -18.49
N PHE A 272 -8.59 -23.32 -17.19
CA PHE A 272 -7.67 -22.75 -16.20
C PHE A 272 -6.57 -23.73 -15.79
N VAL A 273 -6.91 -25.02 -15.70
CA VAL A 273 -5.99 -26.08 -15.27
C VAL A 273 -6.14 -27.27 -16.22
N VAL A 274 -5.01 -27.82 -16.67
CA VAL A 274 -4.99 -29.06 -17.45
C VAL A 274 -4.38 -30.17 -16.60
N ARG A 275 -5.12 -31.26 -16.43
CA ARG A 275 -4.66 -32.48 -15.73
C ARG A 275 -4.27 -33.56 -16.75
N ASP A 276 -3.30 -34.40 -16.42
CA ASP A 276 -3.06 -35.64 -17.16
C ASP A 276 -4.05 -36.74 -16.73
N GLU A 277 -4.00 -37.87 -17.42
CA GLU A 277 -4.78 -39.09 -17.11
C GLU A 277 -4.55 -39.61 -15.67
N LYS A 278 -3.47 -39.17 -15.00
CA LYS A 278 -3.13 -39.53 -13.62
C LYS A 278 -3.57 -38.45 -12.61
N GLY A 279 -4.32 -37.43 -13.04
CA GLY A 279 -4.80 -36.34 -12.20
C GLY A 279 -3.72 -35.33 -11.78
N ARG A 280 -2.54 -35.36 -12.39
CA ARG A 280 -1.46 -34.40 -12.12
C ARG A 280 -1.64 -33.16 -12.99
N THR A 281 -1.43 -31.98 -12.43
CA THR A 281 -1.46 -30.73 -13.18
C THR A 281 -0.31 -30.70 -14.19
N VAL A 282 -0.63 -30.61 -15.48
CA VAL A 282 0.31 -30.56 -16.61
C VAL A 282 0.55 -29.12 -17.06
N ARG A 283 -0.50 -28.30 -17.03
CA ARG A 283 -0.44 -26.88 -17.39
C ARG A 283 -1.28 -26.06 -16.43
N ASN A 284 -0.69 -24.95 -15.97
CA ASN A 284 -1.40 -23.90 -15.26
C ASN A 284 -0.83 -22.54 -15.71
N ASP A 285 -1.68 -21.76 -16.38
CA ASP A 285 -1.34 -20.43 -16.89
C ASP A 285 -1.67 -19.32 -15.86
N TYR A 286 -2.31 -19.70 -14.74
CA TYR A 286 -2.79 -18.83 -13.68
C TYR A 286 -2.22 -19.25 -12.31
N PRO A 287 -0.89 -19.21 -12.10
CA PRO A 287 -0.30 -19.51 -10.80
C PRO A 287 -0.78 -18.50 -9.75
N LEU A 288 -0.87 -18.90 -8.48
CA LEU A 288 -1.37 -18.02 -7.40
C LEU A 288 -0.55 -16.72 -7.25
N HIS A 289 0.70 -16.71 -7.74
CA HIS A 289 1.52 -15.50 -7.80
C HIS A 289 1.00 -14.46 -8.82
N SER A 290 0.41 -14.87 -9.94
CA SER A 290 -0.08 -13.95 -10.98
C SER A 290 -1.22 -13.06 -10.48
N LEU A 291 -2.08 -13.58 -9.58
CA LEU A 291 -3.15 -12.81 -8.94
C LEU A 291 -2.64 -11.53 -8.27
N ARG A 292 -1.44 -11.58 -7.68
CA ARG A 292 -0.85 -10.37 -7.05
C ARG A 292 -0.64 -9.28 -8.09
N VAL A 293 -0.20 -9.63 -9.28
CA VAL A 293 0.00 -8.67 -10.38
C VAL A 293 -1.34 -8.04 -10.75
N SER A 294 -2.34 -8.88 -11.03
CA SER A 294 -3.67 -8.44 -11.42
C SER A 294 -4.34 -7.58 -10.35
N LEU A 295 -4.23 -7.94 -9.06
CA LEU A 295 -4.82 -7.18 -7.97
C LEU A 295 -4.13 -5.83 -7.77
N ILE A 296 -2.79 -5.76 -7.88
CA ILE A 296 -2.08 -4.47 -7.81
C ILE A 296 -2.47 -3.57 -8.98
N THR A 297 -2.58 -4.15 -10.18
CA THR A 297 -3.03 -3.45 -11.40
C THR A 297 -4.46 -2.91 -11.21
N ALA A 298 -5.40 -3.73 -10.73
CA ALA A 298 -6.78 -3.29 -10.46
C ALA A 298 -6.83 -2.19 -9.39
N LEU A 299 -6.06 -2.30 -8.30
CA LEU A 299 -5.97 -1.23 -7.29
C LEU A 299 -5.39 0.07 -7.85
N ALA A 300 -4.43 -0.02 -8.77
CA ALA A 300 -3.81 1.15 -9.39
C ALA A 300 -4.75 1.87 -10.35
N TYR A 301 -5.42 1.11 -11.22
CA TYR A 301 -6.22 1.65 -12.31
C TYR A 301 -7.68 1.84 -11.93
N ASP A 302 -8.36 0.77 -11.55
CA ASP A 302 -9.79 0.82 -11.22
C ASP A 302 -10.01 1.46 -9.85
N GLY A 303 -9.12 1.17 -8.89
CA GLY A 303 -9.15 1.74 -7.54
C GLY A 303 -8.52 3.14 -7.42
N GLY A 304 -7.82 3.60 -8.46
CA GLY A 304 -7.14 4.91 -8.48
C GLY A 304 -6.11 5.12 -7.36
N VAL A 305 -5.59 4.05 -6.76
CA VAL A 305 -4.70 4.17 -5.58
C VAL A 305 -3.34 4.74 -6.01
N PRO A 306 -2.88 5.85 -5.41
CA PRO A 306 -1.59 6.45 -5.75
C PRO A 306 -0.41 5.47 -5.63
N PHE A 307 0.52 5.53 -6.58
CA PHE A 307 1.71 4.64 -6.62
C PHE A 307 2.53 4.64 -5.33
N ALA A 308 2.65 5.79 -4.66
CA ALA A 308 3.37 5.89 -3.39
C ALA A 308 2.71 5.05 -2.28
N ILE A 309 1.37 4.95 -2.29
CA ILE A 309 0.59 4.13 -1.36
C ILE A 309 0.72 2.66 -1.76
N LEU A 310 0.55 2.34 -3.04
CA LEU A 310 0.72 0.97 -3.56
C LEU A 310 2.09 0.40 -3.21
N GLN A 311 3.16 1.18 -3.40
CA GLN A 311 4.53 0.75 -3.10
C GLN A 311 4.70 0.34 -1.63
N LYS A 312 4.12 1.11 -0.69
CA LYS A 312 4.13 0.77 0.74
C LYS A 312 3.32 -0.50 1.03
N LEU A 313 2.13 -0.59 0.45
CA LEU A 313 1.19 -1.69 0.62
C LEU A 313 1.80 -3.04 0.19
N VAL A 314 2.46 -3.04 -0.97
CA VAL A 314 3.05 -4.26 -1.54
C VAL A 314 4.46 -4.55 -0.98
N GLY A 315 5.01 -3.62 -0.19
CA GLY A 315 6.35 -3.73 0.40
C GLY A 315 7.48 -3.70 -0.63
N HIS A 316 7.35 -2.90 -1.70
CA HIS A 316 8.43 -2.74 -2.69
C HIS A 316 9.39 -1.63 -2.24
N THR A 317 10.69 -1.94 -2.20
CA THR A 317 11.72 -0.95 -1.87
C THR A 317 12.02 0.00 -3.05
N ARG A 318 11.71 -0.41 -4.29
CA ARG A 318 11.96 0.39 -5.50
C ARG A 318 10.67 0.64 -6.27
N LEU A 319 10.42 1.90 -6.61
CA LEU A 319 9.26 2.34 -7.39
C LEU A 319 9.13 1.63 -8.74
N VAL A 320 10.27 1.33 -9.39
CA VAL A 320 10.31 0.64 -10.70
C VAL A 320 9.61 -0.72 -10.67
N MET A 321 9.70 -1.46 -9.55
CA MET A 321 8.98 -2.73 -9.42
C MET A 321 7.48 -2.50 -9.39
N THR A 322 7.01 -1.44 -8.73
CA THR A 322 5.59 -1.05 -8.71
C THR A 322 5.12 -0.52 -10.07
N MET A 323 6.02 0.13 -10.83
CA MET A 323 5.75 0.63 -12.17
C MET A 323 5.58 -0.49 -13.22
N TYR A 324 6.12 -1.69 -12.98
CA TYR A 324 5.88 -2.85 -13.85
C TYR A 324 4.40 -3.26 -13.90
N TYR A 325 3.66 -3.05 -12.81
CA TYR A 325 2.22 -3.29 -12.74
C TYR A 325 1.39 -2.21 -13.44
N ALA A 326 2.06 -1.12 -13.81
CA ALA A 326 1.51 0.03 -14.52
C ALA A 326 1.73 -0.04 -16.04
N LYS A 327 1.77 -1.24 -16.63
CA LYS A 327 1.70 -1.37 -18.08
C LYS A 327 0.30 -0.95 -18.54
N VAL A 328 0.15 0.34 -18.79
CA VAL A 328 -1.12 0.92 -19.22
C VAL A 328 -1.38 0.46 -20.66
N GLY A 329 -2.53 -0.18 -20.90
CA GLY A 329 -2.98 -0.42 -22.27
C GLY A 329 -3.25 0.91 -22.97
N ALA A 330 -3.03 0.98 -24.29
CA ALA A 330 -3.18 2.22 -25.06
C ALA A 330 -4.56 2.89 -24.87
N ALA A 331 -5.64 2.10 -24.75
CA ALA A 331 -6.98 2.59 -24.51
C ALA A 331 -7.14 3.31 -23.15
N HIS A 332 -6.58 2.75 -22.08
CA HIS A 332 -6.64 3.36 -20.75
C HIS A 332 -5.75 4.60 -20.65
N MET A 333 -4.62 4.65 -21.39
CA MET A 333 -3.83 5.88 -21.51
C MET A 333 -4.64 7.00 -22.16
N ALA A 334 -5.36 6.70 -23.25
CA ALA A 334 -6.18 7.68 -23.96
C ALA A 334 -7.29 8.23 -23.03
N SER A 335 -8.05 7.35 -22.36
CA SER A 335 -9.11 7.80 -21.45
C SER A 335 -8.58 8.58 -20.24
N THR A 336 -7.45 8.16 -19.67
CA THR A 336 -6.82 8.86 -18.54
C THR A 336 -6.29 10.23 -18.95
N LEU A 337 -5.71 10.35 -20.16
CA LEU A 337 -5.25 11.62 -20.70
C LEU A 337 -6.42 12.56 -21.03
N GLU A 338 -7.55 12.03 -21.50
CA GLU A 338 -8.79 12.78 -21.68
C GLU A 338 -9.35 13.28 -20.33
N GLU A 339 -9.42 12.43 -19.32
CA GLU A 339 -9.86 12.82 -17.96
C GLU A 339 -8.90 13.81 -17.31
N ALA A 340 -7.59 13.63 -17.47
CA ALA A 340 -6.58 14.54 -16.97
C ALA A 340 -6.61 15.87 -17.72
N ALA A 341 -6.85 15.86 -19.04
CA ALA A 341 -7.07 17.07 -19.81
C ALA A 341 -8.33 17.81 -19.33
N ALA A 342 -9.43 17.10 -19.09
CA ALA A 342 -10.66 17.66 -18.54
C ALA A 342 -10.45 18.25 -17.12
N LYS A 343 -9.77 17.53 -16.22
CA LYS A 343 -9.43 18.01 -14.86
C LYS A 343 -8.43 19.18 -14.88
N LEU A 344 -7.51 19.21 -15.84
CA LEU A 344 -6.60 20.32 -16.03
C LEU A 344 -7.35 21.54 -16.57
N ASP A 345 -8.34 21.37 -17.44
CA ASP A 345 -9.22 22.46 -17.87
C ASP A 345 -10.08 22.97 -16.70
N GLU A 346 -10.71 22.09 -15.93
CA GLU A 346 -11.50 22.48 -14.75
C GLU A 346 -10.67 23.24 -13.70
N ASN A 347 -9.42 22.84 -13.48
CA ASN A 347 -8.54 23.48 -12.48
C ASN A 347 -7.76 24.69 -13.02
N LYS A 348 -7.70 24.93 -14.34
CA LYS A 348 -6.99 26.08 -14.93
C LYS A 348 -7.82 27.36 -14.93
N GLU A 349 -9.14 27.30 -14.86
CA GLU A 349 -9.97 28.47 -15.22
C GLU A 349 -10.35 29.43 -14.08
N ALA A 350 -10.18 29.09 -12.79
CA ALA A 350 -11.02 29.75 -11.78
C ALA A 350 -10.51 31.05 -11.08
N SER A 351 -9.21 31.33 -10.92
CA SER A 351 -8.79 32.51 -10.10
C SER A 351 -8.11 33.64 -10.89
N THR A 352 -6.87 33.45 -11.34
CA THR A 352 -6.06 34.59 -11.84
C THR A 352 -6.43 35.05 -13.25
N LEU A 353 -6.66 34.13 -14.19
CA LEU A 353 -7.08 34.50 -15.55
C LEU A 353 -8.48 35.14 -15.54
N ARG A 354 -9.41 34.60 -14.74
CA ARG A 354 -10.76 35.15 -14.58
C ARG A 354 -10.74 36.53 -13.91
N PHE A 355 -9.96 36.69 -12.85
CA PHE A 355 -9.73 37.98 -12.19
C PHE A 355 -9.15 39.02 -13.16
N LEU A 356 -8.11 38.67 -13.92
CA LEU A 356 -7.50 39.61 -14.87
C LEU A 356 -8.39 39.89 -16.10
N ARG A 357 -9.29 38.98 -16.48
CA ARG A 357 -10.20 39.15 -17.62
C ARG A 357 -11.46 39.93 -17.28
N HIS A 358 -12.04 39.73 -16.10
CA HIS A 358 -13.39 40.23 -15.77
C HIS A 358 -13.42 41.38 -14.75
N THR A 359 -12.34 41.63 -14.01
CA THR A 359 -12.27 42.74 -13.04
C THR A 359 -12.06 44.09 -13.74
N LYS A 360 -12.74 45.14 -13.24
CA LYS A 360 -12.53 46.53 -13.69
C LYS A 360 -11.04 46.90 -13.55
N HIS A 361 -10.52 47.66 -14.52
CA HIS A 361 -9.07 47.94 -14.62
C HIS A 361 -8.49 48.58 -13.34
N ASP A 362 -9.20 49.53 -12.73
CA ASP A 362 -8.72 50.21 -11.51
C ASP A 362 -8.69 49.28 -10.29
N ASP A 363 -9.69 48.41 -10.14
CA ASP A 363 -9.74 47.43 -9.05
C ASP A 363 -8.65 46.36 -9.21
N LEU A 364 -8.35 46.00 -10.46
CA LEU A 364 -7.29 45.05 -10.82
C LEU A 364 -5.92 45.59 -10.44
N ILE A 365 -5.61 46.86 -10.76
CA ILE A 365 -4.31 47.48 -10.40
C ILE A 365 -4.13 47.54 -8.88
N ARG A 366 -5.21 47.78 -8.12
CA ARG A 366 -5.15 47.92 -6.65
C ARG A 366 -4.97 46.59 -5.92
N SER A 367 -5.48 45.49 -6.47
CA SER A 367 -5.52 44.20 -5.78
C SER A 367 -4.55 43.14 -6.34
N ALA A 368 -3.98 43.36 -7.52
CA ALA A 368 -2.98 42.46 -8.09
C ALA A 368 -1.65 42.51 -7.33
N ILE A 369 -1.14 41.34 -6.94
CA ILE A 369 0.21 41.21 -6.37
C ILE A 369 1.19 41.12 -7.53
N CYS A 370 1.95 42.18 -7.77
CA CYS A 370 2.94 42.25 -8.85
C CYS A 370 4.15 43.10 -8.44
N ASN A 371 5.25 42.97 -9.20
CA ASN A 371 6.47 43.73 -8.94
C ASN A 371 6.43 45.17 -9.50
N SER A 372 5.47 45.48 -10.38
CA SER A 372 5.38 46.79 -11.01
C SER A 372 3.97 47.09 -11.52
N ALA A 373 3.22 47.91 -10.78
CA ALA A 373 1.89 48.37 -11.18
C ALA A 373 1.85 49.09 -12.54
N PRO A 374 2.83 49.97 -12.91
CA PRO A 374 2.87 50.56 -14.25
C PRO A 374 3.02 49.52 -15.37
N SER A 375 3.76 48.43 -15.10
CA SER A 375 3.98 47.35 -16.05
C SER A 375 2.75 46.49 -16.24
N LEU A 376 2.02 46.25 -15.15
CA LEU A 376 0.72 45.60 -15.15
C LEU A 376 -0.31 46.40 -15.96
N SER A 377 -0.38 47.72 -15.73
CA SER A 377 -1.29 48.61 -16.45
C SER A 377 -0.99 48.66 -17.95
N ALA A 378 0.29 48.71 -18.34
CA ALA A 378 0.70 48.67 -19.74
C ALA A 378 0.44 47.31 -20.43
N ALA A 379 0.47 46.20 -19.68
CA ALA A 379 0.29 44.86 -20.21
C ALA A 379 -1.17 44.41 -20.32
N ILE A 380 -2.10 45.09 -19.63
CA ILE A 380 -3.51 44.72 -19.58
C ILE A 380 -4.37 45.86 -20.14
N PRO A 381 -4.99 45.68 -21.32
CA PRO A 381 -5.91 46.66 -21.89
C PRO A 381 -7.01 47.09 -20.91
N ILE A 382 -7.33 48.38 -20.94
CA ILE A 382 -8.35 48.98 -20.07
C ILE A 382 -9.70 48.31 -20.31
N HIS A 383 -10.09 48.16 -21.58
CA HIS A 383 -11.34 47.51 -21.99
C HIS A 383 -11.23 45.98 -21.88
N PRO A 384 -12.10 45.31 -21.08
CA PRO A 384 -12.08 43.86 -20.91
C PRO A 384 -12.21 43.05 -22.21
N GLY A 385 -12.92 43.58 -23.21
CA GLY A 385 -13.09 42.93 -24.53
C GLY A 385 -11.84 42.92 -25.40
N GLU A 386 -10.84 43.76 -25.09
CA GLU A 386 -9.55 43.84 -25.80
C GLU A 386 -8.46 43.01 -25.12
N ARG A 387 -8.75 42.43 -23.94
CA ARG A 387 -7.80 41.57 -23.23
C ARG A 387 -7.69 40.24 -23.95
N ASN A 388 -6.48 39.83 -24.30
CA ASN A 388 -6.20 38.54 -24.94
C ASN A 388 -5.43 37.60 -23.97
N PRO A 389 -6.13 36.71 -23.26
CA PRO A 389 -5.51 35.76 -22.33
C PRO A 389 -4.55 34.77 -23.00
N ALA A 390 -4.65 34.55 -24.32
CA ALA A 390 -3.76 33.63 -25.04
C ALA A 390 -2.29 34.11 -25.03
N GLY A 391 -2.05 35.40 -24.81
CA GLY A 391 -0.71 35.95 -24.63
C GLY A 391 -0.13 35.77 -23.23
N TRP A 392 -0.90 35.22 -22.27
CA TRP A 392 -0.48 35.03 -20.89
C TRP A 392 -0.15 33.56 -20.64
N MET A 393 0.92 33.30 -19.89
CA MET A 393 1.34 31.95 -19.53
C MET A 393 1.12 31.70 -18.04
N LEU A 394 0.24 30.75 -17.72
CA LEU A 394 0.04 30.26 -16.35
C LEU A 394 1.23 29.42 -15.92
N MET A 395 1.76 29.71 -14.74
CA MET A 395 2.86 28.99 -14.10
C MET A 395 2.41 28.47 -12.73
N HIS A 396 3.13 27.50 -12.20
CA HIS A 396 2.83 26.89 -10.89
C HIS A 396 2.90 27.86 -9.69
N HIS A 397 3.53 29.03 -9.84
CA HIS A 397 3.68 30.04 -8.79
C HIS A 397 3.02 31.39 -9.13
N GLY A 398 2.30 31.50 -10.26
CA GLY A 398 1.66 32.74 -10.70
C GLY A 398 1.53 32.82 -12.23
N LEU A 399 1.35 34.03 -12.77
CA LEU A 399 1.10 34.30 -14.18
C LEU A 399 2.20 35.15 -14.82
N CYS A 400 2.58 34.82 -16.05
CA CYS A 400 3.44 35.63 -16.89
C CYS A 400 2.60 36.36 -17.93
N LEU A 401 2.59 37.70 -17.91
CA LEU A 401 1.80 38.53 -18.83
C LEU A 401 2.35 38.57 -20.26
N VAL A 402 3.53 37.98 -20.50
CA VAL A 402 4.24 38.03 -21.79
C VAL A 402 4.60 36.63 -22.31
N GLY A 403 3.76 35.64 -21.98
CA GLY A 403 3.81 34.31 -22.58
C GLY A 403 5.08 33.48 -22.28
N GLY A 404 5.88 33.86 -21.27
CA GLY A 404 7.12 33.16 -20.96
C GLY A 404 8.22 33.32 -22.01
N ASN A 405 8.19 34.40 -22.80
CA ASN A 405 9.21 34.68 -23.81
C ASN A 405 10.60 34.82 -23.18
N VAL A 406 11.56 34.00 -23.62
CA VAL A 406 12.96 33.98 -23.14
C VAL A 406 13.98 34.36 -24.21
N SER A 407 13.59 34.42 -25.48
CA SER A 407 14.50 34.67 -26.60
C SER A 407 14.66 36.16 -26.88
N GLU A 408 15.90 36.61 -26.96
CA GLU A 408 16.27 37.93 -27.47
C GLU A 408 16.42 37.81 -28.99
N MET A 409 15.42 38.26 -29.76
CA MET A 409 15.57 38.42 -31.23
C MET A 409 16.08 39.84 -31.51
N GLU A 410 16.87 40.02 -32.56
CA GLU A 410 17.59 41.28 -32.85
C GLU A 410 16.69 42.54 -33.00
N ASP A 411 15.37 42.37 -33.22
CA ASP A 411 14.38 43.47 -33.28
C ASP A 411 13.33 43.46 -32.14
N SER A 412 13.53 42.64 -31.10
CA SER A 412 12.50 42.32 -30.10
C SER A 412 12.36 43.28 -28.91
N SER A 413 13.07 44.41 -28.86
CA SER A 413 13.02 45.34 -27.72
C SER A 413 11.59 45.85 -27.38
N LYS A 414 10.66 45.79 -28.35
CA LYS A 414 9.24 46.12 -28.20
C LYS A 414 8.36 44.96 -27.71
N ILE A 415 8.84 43.73 -27.79
CA ILE A 415 8.11 42.53 -27.39
C ILE A 415 8.42 42.27 -25.90
N GLY A 416 7.41 41.89 -25.13
CA GLY A 416 7.61 41.53 -23.72
C GLY A 416 8.38 40.20 -23.59
N GLY A 417 9.35 40.14 -22.68
CA GLY A 417 10.08 38.91 -22.39
C GLY A 417 11.01 38.99 -21.17
N CYS A 418 11.71 37.91 -20.88
CA CYS A 418 12.65 37.84 -19.75
C CYS A 418 13.86 38.78 -19.95
N TYR A 419 14.20 39.14 -21.18
CA TYR A 419 15.28 40.08 -21.51
C TYR A 419 14.93 41.55 -21.21
N ASN A 420 13.64 41.90 -21.04
CA ASN A 420 13.19 43.23 -20.63
C ASN A 420 12.31 43.20 -19.36
N GLY A 421 12.44 42.12 -18.58
CA GLY A 421 11.65 41.90 -17.36
C GLY A 421 12.24 42.51 -16.09
N GLY A 422 13.41 43.13 -16.16
CA GLY A 422 14.15 43.69 -15.03
C GLY A 422 13.88 45.17 -14.74
N PRO A 423 14.73 45.82 -13.93
CA PRO A 423 14.57 47.21 -13.54
C PRO A 423 14.64 48.16 -14.75
N PHE A 424 14.01 49.33 -14.61
CA PHE A 424 14.07 50.40 -15.62
C PHE A 424 15.49 50.96 -15.69
N VAL A 425 16.05 50.99 -16.90
CA VAL A 425 17.40 51.50 -17.21
C VAL A 425 17.40 52.52 -18.34
N GLY A 426 16.22 52.92 -18.81
CA GLY A 426 16.03 53.88 -19.89
C GLY A 426 16.09 55.33 -19.44
N THR A 427 15.88 56.23 -20.40
CA THR A 427 15.71 57.68 -20.18
C THR A 427 14.25 58.07 -20.42
N ALA A 428 13.87 59.31 -20.08
CA ALA A 428 12.49 59.79 -20.27
C ALA A 428 12.00 59.71 -21.73
N THR A 429 12.91 59.70 -22.71
CA THR A 429 12.61 59.59 -24.15
C THR A 429 12.78 58.18 -24.73
N LYS A 430 13.44 57.26 -24.01
CA LYS A 430 13.66 55.87 -24.46
C LYS A 430 13.38 54.90 -23.31
N VAL A 431 12.19 54.31 -23.32
CA VAL A 431 11.79 53.29 -22.34
C VAL A 431 12.59 52.02 -22.59
N GLN A 432 13.48 51.68 -21.65
CA GLN A 432 14.31 50.48 -21.71
C GLN A 432 14.36 49.81 -20.34
N HIS A 433 14.22 48.49 -20.32
CA HIS A 433 14.32 47.67 -19.12
C HIS A 433 15.47 46.69 -19.28
N ALA A 434 16.18 46.43 -18.18
CA ALA A 434 17.22 45.42 -18.14
C ALA A 434 16.63 44.00 -18.17
N PRO A 435 17.45 42.97 -18.41
CA PRO A 435 17.05 41.58 -18.21
C PRO A 435 16.62 41.29 -16.76
N VAL A 436 15.79 40.26 -16.58
CA VAL A 436 15.36 39.82 -15.25
C VAL A 436 16.61 39.51 -14.39
N PRO A 437 16.74 40.13 -13.21
CA PRO A 437 17.85 39.85 -12.30
C PRO A 437 17.88 38.36 -11.91
N GLY A 438 19.03 37.70 -12.05
CA GLY A 438 19.16 36.26 -11.82
C GLY A 438 18.84 35.38 -13.04
N GLY A 439 18.56 35.98 -14.19
CA GLY A 439 18.42 35.29 -15.47
C GLY A 439 16.98 34.92 -15.83
N ALA A 440 16.82 34.27 -16.98
CA ALA A 440 15.52 33.83 -17.49
C ALA A 440 14.79 32.93 -16.49
N ARG A 441 13.47 33.09 -16.41
CA ARG A 441 12.57 32.38 -15.49
C ARG A 441 12.77 32.65 -13.98
N ASN A 442 13.52 33.68 -13.59
CA ASN A 442 13.45 34.19 -12.20
C ASN A 442 12.23 35.12 -12.02
N CYS A 443 11.05 34.55 -12.20
CA CYS A 443 9.79 35.30 -12.33
C CYS A 443 9.47 36.17 -11.11
N VAL A 444 9.90 35.76 -9.91
CA VAL A 444 9.69 36.53 -8.67
C VAL A 444 10.34 37.92 -8.73
N ARG A 445 11.37 38.12 -9.55
CA ARG A 445 12.02 39.43 -9.76
C ARG A 445 11.63 40.10 -11.07
N CYS A 446 10.68 39.54 -11.81
CA CYS A 446 10.26 40.02 -13.12
C CYS A 446 9.09 41.00 -13.01
N ARG A 447 9.13 42.12 -13.74
CA ARG A 447 8.05 43.11 -13.81
C ARG A 447 6.77 42.59 -14.48
N TRP A 448 6.87 41.53 -15.29
CA TRP A 448 5.76 40.90 -16.00
C TRP A 448 5.02 39.83 -15.18
N PHE A 449 5.44 39.64 -13.93
CA PHE A 449 4.94 38.58 -13.07
C PHE A 449 3.80 39.09 -12.18
N VAL A 450 2.73 38.32 -12.14
CA VAL A 450 1.55 38.53 -11.30
C VAL A 450 1.29 37.27 -10.49
N THR A 451 0.90 37.41 -9.23
CA THR A 451 0.59 36.27 -8.34
C THR A 451 -0.58 36.59 -7.41
N GLU A 452 -0.95 35.63 -6.57
CA GLU A 452 -2.07 35.66 -5.64
C GLU A 452 -1.70 35.00 -4.30
N PRO A 453 -2.40 35.31 -3.19
CA PRO A 453 -2.09 34.76 -1.87
C PRO A 453 -2.02 33.23 -1.79
N HIS A 454 -2.83 32.53 -2.59
CA HIS A 454 -2.85 31.05 -2.57
C HIS A 454 -1.55 30.43 -3.13
N TYR A 455 -0.76 31.17 -3.91
CA TYR A 455 0.54 30.72 -4.41
C TYR A 455 1.68 30.79 -3.37
N LEU A 456 1.41 31.21 -2.13
CA LEU A 456 2.45 31.41 -1.11
C LEU A 456 3.35 30.18 -0.90
N GLN A 457 2.78 28.98 -0.84
CA GLN A 457 3.54 27.74 -0.70
C GLN A 457 4.41 27.46 -1.94
N ALA A 458 3.86 27.67 -3.13
CA ALA A 458 4.60 27.49 -4.39
C ALA A 458 5.73 28.52 -4.55
N LEU A 459 5.52 29.76 -4.10
CA LEU A 459 6.54 30.82 -4.07
C LEU A 459 7.68 30.48 -3.10
N SER A 460 7.36 29.94 -1.91
CA SER A 460 8.37 29.46 -0.96
C SER A 460 9.23 28.33 -1.54
N ALA A 461 8.60 27.35 -2.20
CA ALA A 461 9.32 26.28 -2.88
C ALA A 461 10.19 26.81 -4.05
N HIS A 462 9.68 27.77 -4.82
CA HIS A 462 10.43 28.40 -5.90
C HIS A 462 11.64 29.18 -5.38
N PHE A 463 11.48 29.93 -4.28
CA PHE A 463 12.59 30.63 -3.61
C PHE A 463 13.67 29.64 -3.15
N ASN A 464 13.29 28.55 -2.50
CA ASN A 464 14.24 27.52 -2.05
C ASN A 464 15.05 26.94 -3.23
N ASN A 465 14.39 26.66 -4.35
CA ASN A 465 15.05 26.18 -5.57
C ASN A 465 15.97 27.23 -6.21
N ALA A 466 15.57 28.50 -6.21
CA ALA A 466 16.38 29.60 -6.74
C ALA A 466 17.60 29.88 -5.86
N ALA A 467 17.45 29.82 -4.54
CA ALA A 467 18.52 30.02 -3.56
C ALA A 467 19.55 28.89 -3.56
N TYR A 468 19.16 27.66 -3.93
CA TYR A 468 20.08 26.53 -4.03
C TYR A 468 21.11 26.68 -5.16
N ARG A 469 20.78 27.37 -6.26
CA ARG A 469 21.66 27.47 -7.45
C ARG A 469 22.95 28.30 -7.25
N PRO A 470 22.93 29.47 -6.57
CA PRO A 470 24.14 30.21 -6.22
C PRO A 470 25.00 29.53 -5.15
N TRP A 471 24.38 28.80 -4.20
CA TRP A 471 25.08 28.12 -3.09
C TRP A 471 26.15 27.13 -3.59
N HIS A 472 25.89 26.43 -4.69
CA HIS A 472 26.85 25.48 -5.27
C HIS A 472 28.03 26.14 -6.03
N ARG A 473 27.94 27.42 -6.41
CA ARG A 473 29.00 28.14 -7.14
C ARG A 473 29.97 28.90 -6.23
N LEU A 474 29.58 29.18 -4.98
CA LEU A 474 30.40 29.90 -4.01
C LEU A 474 31.32 28.99 -3.18
N ILE A 475 31.23 27.66 -3.33
CA ILE A 475 32.11 26.69 -2.66
C ILE A 475 32.80 25.84 -3.73
N PRO A 476 33.93 26.28 -4.30
CA PRO A 476 34.83 25.36 -4.98
C PRO A 476 35.58 24.57 -3.89
N ASN A 477 35.36 23.25 -3.86
CA ASN A 477 36.20 22.26 -3.16
C ASN A 477 36.36 22.38 -1.63
N ARG A 478 35.29 22.25 -0.83
CA ARG A 478 35.40 21.67 0.52
C ARG A 478 34.09 21.01 0.97
N PHE A 479 33.83 19.79 0.52
CA PHE A 479 33.14 18.79 1.35
C PHE A 479 33.49 17.41 0.80
N SER A 480 34.57 16.84 1.33
CA SER A 480 34.66 15.39 1.45
C SER A 480 33.47 14.95 2.29
N PHE A 481 32.68 13.99 1.80
CA PHE A 481 31.65 13.34 2.60
C PHE A 481 32.31 12.74 3.85
N VAL A 482 32.12 13.37 5.01
CA VAL A 482 32.31 12.73 6.31
C VAL A 482 30.92 12.34 6.79
N PRO A 483 30.63 11.04 6.97
CA PRO A 483 29.35 10.61 7.51
C PRO A 483 29.26 11.09 8.97
N ILE A 484 28.25 11.90 9.27
CA ILE A 484 27.96 12.32 10.65
C ILE A 484 27.45 11.09 11.41
N ARG A 485 28.29 10.56 12.32
CA ARG A 485 27.84 9.75 13.45
C ARG A 485 27.17 10.70 14.46
N PHE A 486 25.95 10.39 14.85
CA PHE A 486 25.32 11.01 16.02
C PHE A 486 25.80 10.27 17.27
N GLU A 487 26.76 10.84 17.98
CA GLU A 487 27.00 10.53 19.40
C GLU A 487 26.11 11.46 20.24
N PHE A 488 25.25 10.87 21.06
CA PHE A 488 24.42 11.59 22.03
C PHE A 488 25.24 11.82 23.30
N ASP A 489 25.73 13.03 23.50
CA ASP A 489 26.18 13.49 24.82
C ASP A 489 24.96 13.83 25.69
N SER A 490 25.04 13.42 26.96
CA SER A 490 24.00 13.59 27.96
C SER A 490 23.75 15.08 28.29
N PRO A 491 22.51 15.51 28.59
CA PRO A 491 22.22 16.91 28.87
C PRO A 491 22.74 17.34 30.25
N PRO A 492 23.25 18.58 30.39
CA PRO A 492 23.66 19.12 31.68
C PRO A 492 22.44 19.54 32.53
N GLU A 493 22.69 19.63 33.84
CA GLU A 493 21.73 19.80 34.93
C GLU A 493 20.82 21.04 34.83
N ASN A 494 19.59 20.85 35.31
CA ASN A 494 18.47 21.80 35.42
C ASN A 494 18.82 23.13 36.13
N PRO A 495 18.40 24.31 35.61
CA PRO A 495 18.23 25.49 36.44
C PRO A 495 16.85 25.46 37.12
N ARG A 496 16.84 25.52 38.45
CA ARG A 496 15.62 25.61 39.29
C ARG A 496 14.89 26.95 39.07
N TRP A 497 13.59 26.89 38.83
CA TRP A 497 12.67 28.03 38.95
C TRP A 497 11.80 27.87 40.22
N PRO A 498 11.47 28.96 40.94
CA PRO A 498 10.85 28.90 42.27
C PRO A 498 9.34 28.61 42.20
N SER A 499 8.83 27.96 43.25
CA SER A 499 7.42 27.53 43.40
C SER A 499 6.49 28.73 43.68
N PRO A 500 5.26 28.75 43.13
CA PRO A 500 4.25 29.75 43.47
C PRO A 500 3.48 29.32 44.72
N ALA A 501 3.96 29.75 45.89
CA ALA A 501 3.19 29.76 47.12
C ALA A 501 3.54 31.00 47.95
N SER A 502 2.96 32.14 47.57
CA SER A 502 2.56 33.24 48.46
C SER A 502 2.19 34.45 47.61
N MET A 503 0.90 34.81 47.60
CA MET A 503 0.38 36.15 47.88
C MET A 503 -1.04 36.29 47.30
N ARG A 504 -1.98 36.16 48.24
CA ARG A 504 -3.35 36.72 48.32
C ARG A 504 -4.40 36.27 47.32
#